data_AF-A0A392TI93-F1
#
_entry.id   AF-A0A392TI93-F1
#
_cell.length_a   1.000
_cell.length_b   1.000
_cell.length_c   1.000
_cell.angle_alpha   90.00
_cell.angle_beta   90.00
_cell.angle_gamma   90.00
#
_symmetry.space_group_name_H-M   'P 1'
#
loop_
_entity.id
_entity.type
_entity.pdbx_description
1 polymer ?
#
loop_
_entity_poly.entity_id
_entity_poly.type
_entity_poly.pdbx_seq_one_letter_code
_entity_poly.pdbx_strand_id
1 'polypeptide(L)'
;TIVVRTDQPIKSLLGRPDMAGRMLKWSLKLFKFDIRYESRKALKAQVLANFVAKMTSPTSPTDGADKWTIFVDGSGASNATGAGAGII
;
A
#
# COMPACT_ATOMS: atom_id res chain seq x y z
N THR A 1 -14.26 -8.43 -20.77
CA THR A 1 -13.69 -9.47 -19.89
C THR A 1 -12.52 -8.91 -19.11
N ILE A 2 -12.54 -9.01 -17.78
CA ILE A 2 -11.45 -8.62 -16.89
C ILE A 2 -10.73 -9.89 -16.42
N VAL A 3 -9.41 -9.91 -16.48
CA VAL A 3 -8.61 -11.03 -16.01
C VAL A 3 -7.94 -10.66 -14.69
N VAL A 4 -8.25 -11.40 -13.63
CA VAL A 4 -7.65 -11.27 -12.32
C VAL A 4 -6.62 -12.40 -12.16
N ARG A 5 -5.34 -12.03 -12.07
CA ARG A 5 -4.25 -12.96 -11.80
C ARG A 5 -3.93 -12.97 -10.32
N THR A 6 -4.25 -14.06 -9.64
CA THR A 6 -4.10 -14.19 -8.19
C THR A 6 -3.82 -15.63 -7.81
N ASP A 7 -3.06 -15.83 -6.74
CA ASP A 7 -2.86 -17.15 -6.13
C ASP A 7 -3.74 -17.33 -4.89
N GLN A 8 -4.62 -16.36 -4.62
CA GLN A 8 -5.58 -16.41 -3.52
C GLN A 8 -6.95 -16.93 -4.00
N PRO A 9 -7.72 -17.60 -3.13
CA PRO A 9 -9.03 -18.19 -3.46
C PRO A 9 -10.15 -17.14 -3.54
N ILE A 10 -9.92 -16.02 -4.24
CA ILE A 10 -10.88 -14.89 -4.32
C ILE A 10 -12.18 -15.31 -5.00
N LYS A 11 -12.10 -16.17 -6.04
CA LYS A 11 -13.27 -16.66 -6.76
C LYS A 11 -14.23 -17.43 -5.85
N SER A 12 -13.70 -18.37 -5.06
CA SER A 12 -14.53 -19.14 -4.13
C SER A 12 -15.05 -18.24 -3.01
N LEU A 13 -14.20 -17.34 -2.52
CA LEU A 13 -14.56 -16.39 -1.49
C LEU A 13 -15.73 -15.49 -1.89
N LEU A 14 -15.79 -15.02 -3.14
CA LEU A 14 -16.85 -14.15 -3.69
C LEU A 14 -18.11 -14.91 -4.15
N GLY A 15 -18.05 -16.23 -4.25
CA GLY A 15 -19.19 -17.09 -4.58
C GLY A 15 -19.91 -17.72 -3.39
N ARG A 16 -19.45 -17.51 -2.15
CA ARG A 16 -20.09 -18.10 -0.97
C ARG A 16 -21.49 -17.51 -0.71
N PRO A 17 -22.49 -18.32 -0.35
CA PRO A 17 -23.83 -17.82 -0.03
C PRO A 17 -23.90 -17.11 1.32
N ASP A 18 -22.94 -17.32 2.23
CA ASP A 18 -22.91 -16.81 3.60
C ASP A 18 -22.15 -15.46 3.76
N MET A 19 -21.97 -14.72 2.67
CA MET A 19 -21.29 -13.42 2.71
C MET A 19 -22.19 -12.31 3.23
N ALA A 20 -21.65 -11.51 4.17
CA ALA A 20 -22.30 -10.31 4.70
C ALA A 20 -21.43 -9.05 4.53
N GLY A 21 -22.08 -7.90 4.64
CA GLY A 21 -21.42 -6.59 4.71
C GLY A 21 -20.60 -6.24 3.46
N ARG A 22 -19.33 -5.86 3.67
CA ARG A 22 -18.46 -5.34 2.60
C ARG A 22 -18.21 -6.36 1.49
N MET A 23 -18.10 -7.65 1.82
CA MET A 23 -17.84 -8.69 0.81
C MET A 23 -19.02 -8.90 -0.13
N LEU A 24 -20.26 -8.91 0.40
CA LEU A 24 -21.46 -8.99 -0.43
C LEU A 24 -21.56 -7.78 -1.38
N LYS A 25 -21.28 -6.57 -0.86
CA LYS A 25 -21.25 -5.34 -1.67
C LYS A 25 -20.22 -5.43 -2.81
N TRP A 26 -19.05 -5.99 -2.54
CA TRP A 26 -18.03 -6.20 -3.58
C TRP A 26 -18.47 -7.28 -4.57
N SER A 27 -19.00 -8.42 -4.11
CA SER A 27 -19.49 -9.49 -4.98
C SER A 27 -20.55 -8.98 -5.96
N LEU A 28 -21.55 -8.21 -5.50
CA LEU A 28 -22.56 -7.60 -6.38
C LEU A 28 -21.99 -6.61 -7.39
N LYS A 29 -21.02 -5.78 -6.99
CA LYS A 29 -20.37 -4.84 -7.91
C LYS A 29 -19.57 -5.56 -8.98
N LEU A 30 -18.87 -6.61 -8.57
CA LEU A 30 -18.00 -7.41 -9.43
C LEU A 30 -18.80 -8.33 -10.36
N PHE A 31 -19.99 -8.76 -9.96
CA PHE A 31 -20.89 -9.60 -10.76
C PHE A 31 -21.29 -8.96 -12.11
N LYS A 32 -21.28 -7.63 -12.21
CA LYS A 32 -21.53 -6.91 -13.46
C LYS A 32 -20.44 -7.10 -14.51
N PHE A 33 -19.27 -7.57 -14.10
CA PHE A 33 -18.13 -7.77 -14.98
C PHE A 33 -17.98 -9.26 -15.27
N ASP A 34 -17.67 -9.58 -16.52
CA ASP A 34 -17.17 -10.90 -16.89
C ASP A 34 -15.73 -11.05 -16.39
N ILE A 35 -15.57 -11.61 -15.19
CA ILE A 35 -14.28 -11.79 -14.51
C ILE A 35 -13.77 -13.22 -14.70
N ARG A 36 -12.56 -13.34 -15.24
CA ARG A 36 -11.81 -14.59 -15.34
C ARG A 36 -10.67 -14.58 -14.32
N TYR A 37 -10.53 -15.68 -13.59
CA TYR A 37 -9.45 -15.85 -12.61
C TYR A 37 -8.38 -16.77 -13.20
N GLU A 38 -7.13 -16.33 -13.12
CA GLU A 38 -5.95 -17.07 -13.57
C GLU A 38 -4.91 -17.12 -12.43
N SER A 39 -4.08 -18.16 -12.40
CA SER A 39 -2.92 -18.20 -11.50
C SER A 39 -1.94 -17.07 -11.86
N ARG A 40 -1.29 -16.49 -10.85
CA ARG A 40 -0.29 -15.47 -11.07
C ARG A 40 0.96 -16.13 -11.65
N LYS A 41 1.26 -15.83 -12.91
CA LYS A 41 2.57 -16.18 -13.48
C LYS A 41 3.65 -15.37 -12.78
N ALA A 42 4.80 -15.99 -12.50
CA ALA A 42 5.98 -15.30 -11.99
C ALA A 42 6.30 -14.10 -12.89
N LEU A 43 6.18 -12.89 -12.34
CA LEU A 43 6.57 -11.69 -13.05
C LEU A 43 8.10 -11.60 -13.01
N LYS A 44 8.75 -11.43 -14.17
CA LYS A 44 10.19 -11.20 -14.20
C LYS A 44 10.51 -9.98 -13.34
N ALA A 45 11.41 -10.12 -12.36
CA ALA A 45 11.81 -9.04 -11.46
C ALA A 45 12.25 -7.77 -12.22
N GLN A 46 12.83 -7.94 -13.41
CA GLN A 46 13.20 -6.86 -14.32
C GLN A 46 12.00 -6.01 -14.78
N VAL A 47 10.83 -6.61 -15.02
CA VAL A 47 9.62 -5.85 -15.42
C VAL A 47 9.13 -4.99 -14.25
N LEU A 48 9.21 -5.51 -13.03
CA LEU A 48 8.89 -4.74 -11.83
C LEU A 48 9.89 -3.59 -11.62
N ALA A 49 11.19 -3.86 -11.77
CA ALA A 49 12.24 -2.85 -11.67
C ALA A 49 12.07 -1.75 -12.73
N ASN A 50 11.80 -2.12 -13.98
CA ASN A 50 11.55 -1.17 -15.07
C ASN A 50 10.28 -0.34 -14.84
N PHE A 51 9.23 -0.92 -14.26
CA PHE A 51 8.02 -0.20 -13.91
C PHE A 51 8.30 0.85 -12.81
N VAL A 52 8.99 0.45 -11.74
CA VAL A 52 9.39 1.37 -10.67
C VAL A 52 10.28 2.48 -11.23
N ALA A 53 11.33 2.14 -11.97
CA ALA A 53 12.24 3.10 -12.59
C ALA A 53 11.54 4.06 -13.56
N LYS A 54 10.49 3.61 -14.27
CA LYS A 54 9.68 4.48 -15.13
C LYS A 54 8.71 5.37 -14.34
N MET A 55 8.24 4.92 -13.18
CA MET A 55 7.34 5.70 -12.32
C MET A 55 8.07 6.70 -11.43
N THR A 56 9.33 6.40 -11.08
CA THR A 56 10.22 7.35 -10.41
C THR A 56 10.92 8.15 -11.50
N SER A 57 10.46 9.38 -11.77
CA SER A 57 11.33 10.35 -12.46
C SER A 57 12.66 10.41 -11.70
N PRO A 58 13.81 10.51 -12.39
CA PRO A 58 15.07 10.74 -11.71
C PRO A 58 14.97 12.08 -10.99
N THR A 59 14.61 12.03 -9.71
CA THR A 59 14.80 13.15 -8.81
C THR A 59 16.29 13.37 -8.83
N SER A 60 16.71 14.51 -9.38
CA SER A 60 18.04 15.04 -9.12
C SER A 60 18.28 14.91 -7.62
N PRO A 61 19.46 14.46 -7.15
CA PRO A 61 19.78 14.47 -5.74
C PRO A 61 19.73 15.93 -5.31
N THR A 62 18.57 16.35 -4.81
CA THR A 62 18.38 17.67 -4.25
C THR A 62 18.90 17.50 -2.85
N ASP A 63 20.20 17.70 -2.75
CA ASP A 63 20.94 17.84 -1.52
C ASP A 63 20.10 18.67 -0.53
N GLY A 64 19.54 17.98 0.48
CA GLY A 64 18.86 18.62 1.61
C GLY A 64 17.32 18.73 1.61
N ALA A 65 16.57 18.28 0.60
CA ALA A 65 15.11 18.51 0.57
C ALA A 65 14.26 17.56 1.44
N ASP A 66 14.75 16.36 1.78
CA ASP A 66 13.96 15.32 2.45
C ASP A 66 14.19 15.24 3.98
N LYS A 67 14.76 16.29 4.59
CA LYS A 67 14.99 16.32 6.04
C LYS A 67 13.77 16.89 6.76
N TRP A 68 12.90 16.00 7.24
CA TRP A 68 11.78 16.39 8.11
C TRP A 68 12.29 16.98 9.41
N THR A 69 12.06 18.28 9.62
CA THR A 69 12.36 18.95 10.90
C THR A 69 11.09 18.95 11.74
N ILE A 70 11.08 18.20 12.83
CA ILE A 70 9.98 18.20 13.81
C ILE A 70 10.24 19.31 14.82
N PHE A 71 9.31 20.24 14.96
CA PHE A 71 9.25 21.17 16.07
C PHE A 71 8.26 20.62 17.10
N VAL A 72 8.72 20.44 18.34
CA VAL A 72 7.86 20.07 19.48
C VAL A 72 7.60 21.34 20.28
N ASP A 73 6.40 21.91 20.18
CA ASP A 73 5.94 22.98 21.06
C ASP A 73 5.34 22.39 22.34
N GLY A 74 6.20 21.71 23.10
CA GLY A 74 5.86 21.16 24.40
C GLY A 74 5.95 22.22 25.50
N SER A 75 4.84 22.91 25.75
CA SER A 75 4.31 23.33 27.06
C SER A 75 5.30 23.63 28.19
N GLY A 76 5.28 24.88 28.67
CA GLY A 76 6.06 25.34 29.82
C GLY A 76 5.84 24.55 31.10
N ALA A 77 6.96 24.17 31.72
CA ALA A 77 7.08 24.02 33.16
C ALA A 77 8.49 24.44 33.55
N SER A 78 8.57 25.55 34.27
CA SER A 78 9.73 25.98 35.02
C SER A 78 10.18 24.86 35.96
N ASN A 79 11.42 24.37 35.79
CA ASN A 79 12.46 24.32 36.81
C ASN A 79 13.47 23.23 36.46
N ALA A 80 14.74 23.56 36.73
CA ALA A 80 15.92 22.78 36.47
C ALA A 80 15.76 21.30 36.82
N THR A 81 16.07 20.42 35.86
CA THR A 81 17.01 19.29 35.98
C THR A 81 16.93 18.49 34.69
N GLY A 82 18.10 18.23 34.09
CA GLY A 82 18.20 17.63 32.77
C GLY A 82 17.60 16.23 32.66
N ALA A 83 17.17 15.90 31.45
CA ALA A 83 17.13 14.53 30.95
C ALA A 83 17.20 14.61 29.42
N GLY A 84 18.38 14.35 28.87
CA GLY A 84 18.53 14.07 27.46
C GLY A 84 17.83 12.75 27.13
N ALA A 85 17.00 12.76 26.09
CA ALA A 85 16.50 11.55 25.47
C ALA A 85 16.73 11.68 23.97
N GLY A 86 17.84 11.11 23.49
CA GLY A 86 18.04 10.87 22.08
C GLY A 86 17.15 9.72 21.64
N ILE A 87 16.39 9.91 20.56
CA ILE A 87 15.70 8.81 19.88
C ILE A 87 16.66 8.33 18.79
N ILE A 88 17.04 7.05 18.87
CA ILE A 88 17.76 6.29 17.84
C ILE A 88 16.88 6.05 16.60
#